data_AF-A0A151BGB0-F1
#
_entry.id   AF-A0A151BGB0-F1
#
_cell.length_a   1.000
_cell.length_b   1.000
_cell.length_c   1.000
_cell.angle_alpha   90.00
_cell.angle_beta   90.00
_cell.angle_gamma   90.00
#
_symmetry.space_group_name_H-M   'P 1'
#
loop_
_entity.id
_entity.type
_entity.pdbx_description
1 polymer ?
#
loop_
_entity_poly.entity_id
_entity_poly.type
_entity_poly.pdbx_seq_one_letter_code
_entity_poly.pdbx_strand_id
1 'polypeptide(L)'
;MPDEEMIVTPWKVSGRIDYKKLIEEFGTQPITDSLLERIKKHTGELHLQLRRRIFFSHRDLDWILDMYEAGRRFVLYTGRGPSGPVHIGHLIPW
;
A
#
# COMPACT_ATOMS: atom_id res chain seq x y z
N MET A 1 -23.43 -19.47 1.23
CA MET A 1 -23.54 -18.62 0.01
C MET A 1 -22.45 -19.11 -0.92
N PRO A 2 -22.71 -19.31 -2.22
CA PRO A 2 -21.64 -19.67 -3.16
C PRO A 2 -20.51 -18.64 -3.04
N ASP A 3 -19.26 -19.09 -3.11
CA ASP A 3 -18.08 -18.23 -3.02
C ASP A 3 -18.17 -17.17 -4.13
N GLU A 4 -18.51 -15.92 -3.77
CA GLU A 4 -18.51 -14.81 -4.72
C GLU A 4 -17.09 -14.62 -5.25
N GLU A 5 -16.97 -14.54 -6.58
CA GLU A 5 -15.71 -14.28 -7.26
C GLU A 5 -15.08 -12.97 -6.76
N MET A 6 -13.81 -13.04 -6.37
CA MET A 6 -13.03 -11.88 -5.94
C MET A 6 -12.81 -10.95 -7.14
N ILE A 7 -13.38 -9.74 -7.09
CA ILE A 7 -13.21 -8.72 -8.13
C ILE A 7 -12.56 -7.51 -7.50
N VAL A 8 -11.40 -7.09 -8.03
CA VAL A 8 -10.72 -5.86 -7.63
C VAL A 8 -10.30 -5.10 -8.87
N THR A 9 -10.96 -3.97 -9.11
CA THR A 9 -10.66 -3.05 -10.22
C THR A 9 -10.63 -1.61 -9.66
N PRO A 10 -10.14 -0.62 -10.44
CA PRO A 10 -10.18 0.78 -10.01
C PRO A 10 -11.58 1.35 -9.73
N TRP A 11 -12.66 0.67 -10.13
CA TRP A 11 -14.04 1.15 -9.97
C TRP A 11 -14.92 0.26 -9.07
N LYS A 12 -14.53 -0.99 -8.84
CA LYS A 12 -15.34 -1.97 -8.10
C LYS A 12 -14.46 -2.94 -7.32
N VAL A 13 -14.86 -3.18 -6.06
CA VAL A 13 -14.33 -4.21 -5.19
C VAL A 13 -15.50 -5.05 -4.68
N SER A 14 -15.49 -6.37 -4.87
CA SER A 14 -16.55 -7.30 -4.40
C SER A 14 -16.02 -8.71 -4.14
N GLY A 15 -16.81 -9.52 -3.42
CA GLY A 15 -16.41 -10.85 -2.97
C GLY A 15 -15.47 -10.81 -1.75
N ARG A 16 -15.02 -11.98 -1.30
CA ARG A 16 -14.04 -12.10 -0.21
C ARG A 16 -12.64 -11.79 -0.73
N ILE A 17 -12.02 -10.74 -0.18
CA ILE A 17 -10.69 -10.31 -0.63
C ILE A 17 -9.59 -11.14 0.02
N ASP A 18 -8.77 -11.78 -0.82
CA ASP A 18 -7.51 -12.41 -0.42
C ASP A 18 -6.33 -11.54 -0.88
N TYR A 19 -5.72 -10.85 0.07
CA TYR A 19 -4.61 -9.94 -0.21
C TYR A 19 -3.34 -10.64 -0.68
N LYS A 20 -3.13 -11.93 -0.36
CA LYS A 20 -1.97 -12.69 -0.87
C LYS A 20 -2.17 -12.99 -2.35
N LYS A 21 -3.37 -13.45 -2.71
CA LYS A 21 -3.75 -13.69 -4.11
C LYS A 21 -3.65 -12.40 -4.94
N LEU A 22 -4.05 -11.25 -4.39
CA LEU A 22 -3.89 -9.95 -5.06
C LEU A 22 -2.43 -9.58 -5.35
N ILE A 23 -1.51 -9.88 -4.41
CA ILE A 23 -0.07 -9.63 -4.63
C ILE A 23 0.40 -10.40 -5.86
N GLU A 24 0.04 -11.69 -5.94
CA GLU A 24 0.41 -12.60 -7.03
C GLU A 24 -0.22 -12.16 -8.36
N GLU A 25 -1.53 -11.93 -8.40
CA GLU A 25 -2.25 -11.55 -9.62
C GLU A 25 -1.77 -10.22 -10.20
N PHE A 26 -1.46 -9.24 -9.34
CA PHE A 26 -1.04 -7.92 -9.80
C PHE A 26 0.49 -7.86 -9.99
N GLY A 27 1.25 -8.89 -9.60
CA GLY A 27 2.71 -8.90 -9.70
C GLY A 27 3.37 -7.80 -8.88
N THR A 28 2.87 -7.60 -7.65
CA THR A 28 3.48 -6.67 -6.67
C THR A 28 4.34 -7.44 -5.67
N GLN A 29 5.02 -6.73 -4.78
CA GLN A 29 5.84 -7.35 -3.73
C GLN A 29 5.24 -7.07 -2.36
N PRO A 30 5.31 -8.00 -1.40
CA PRO A 30 4.89 -7.74 -0.03
C PRO A 30 5.84 -6.75 0.65
N ILE A 31 5.31 -5.84 1.48
CA ILE A 31 6.15 -5.03 2.37
C ILE A 31 6.70 -5.95 3.45
N THR A 32 8.00 -6.24 3.40
CA THR A 32 8.68 -7.15 4.33
C THR A 32 9.05 -6.48 5.65
N ASP A 33 9.37 -7.28 6.68
CA ASP A 33 9.93 -6.77 7.94
C ASP A 33 11.23 -5.99 7.74
N SER A 34 12.08 -6.42 6.80
CA SER A 34 13.31 -5.71 6.49
C SER A 34 13.05 -4.30 5.94
N LEU A 35 12.05 -4.13 5.06
CA LEU A 35 11.65 -2.81 4.56
C LEU A 35 11.06 -1.94 5.66
N LEU A 36 10.23 -2.52 6.54
CA LEU A 36 9.69 -1.80 7.69
C LEU A 36 10.79 -1.31 8.63
N GLU A 37 11.78 -2.14 8.98
CA GLU A 37 12.89 -1.71 9.83
C GLU A 37 13.78 -0.67 9.13
N ARG A 38 13.96 -0.75 7.80
CA ARG A 38 14.64 0.31 7.02
C ARG A 38 13.90 1.65 7.12
N ILE A 39 12.58 1.66 6.93
CA ILE A 39 11.77 2.89 7.08
C ILE A 39 11.95 3.43 8.50
N LYS A 40 11.75 2.59 9.51
CA LYS A 40 11.85 2.96 10.93
C LYS A 40 13.22 3.54 11.30
N LYS A 41 14.30 3.02 10.74
CA LYS A 41 15.66 3.55 10.95
C LYS A 41 15.76 5.02 10.54
N HIS A 42 15.10 5.41 9.45
CA HIS A 42 15.11 6.78 8.94
C HIS A 42 14.10 7.71 9.63
N THR A 43 12.96 7.16 10.07
CA THR A 43 11.86 7.94 10.65
C THR A 43 11.79 7.92 12.18
N GLY A 44 12.57 7.06 12.85
CA GLY A 44 12.54 6.81 14.30
C GLY A 44 11.39 5.89 14.75
N GLU A 45 10.23 5.99 14.11
CA GLU A 45 9.07 5.14 14.36
C GLU A 45 8.31 4.74 13.09
N LEU A 46 7.48 3.70 13.20
CA LEU A 46 6.60 3.27 12.11
C LEU A 46 5.19 3.82 12.29
N HIS A 47 4.66 4.38 11.21
CA HIS A 47 3.26 4.78 11.13
C HIS A 47 2.32 3.61 11.51
N LEU A 48 1.21 3.92 12.18
CA LEU A 48 0.27 2.91 12.68
C LEU A 48 -0.21 1.95 11.59
N GLN A 49 -0.47 2.48 10.39
CA GLN A 49 -0.94 1.71 9.25
C GLN A 49 0.12 0.73 8.71
N LEU A 50 1.40 1.07 8.79
CA LEU A 50 2.50 0.16 8.43
C LEU A 50 2.68 -0.93 9.50
N ARG A 51 2.66 -0.55 10.79
CA ARG A 51 2.75 -1.52 11.91
C ARG A 51 1.63 -2.56 11.88
N ARG A 52 0.42 -2.14 11.50
CA ARG A 52 -0.76 -3.00 11.41
C ARG A 52 -0.93 -3.69 10.06
N ARG A 53 0.02 -3.54 9.12
CA ARG A 53 -0.04 -4.11 7.76
C ARG A 53 -1.29 -3.71 6.97
N ILE A 54 -1.80 -2.50 7.18
CA ILE A 54 -2.88 -1.93 6.37
C ILE A 54 -2.34 -1.65 4.96
N PHE A 55 -1.13 -1.06 4.89
CA PHE A 55 -0.31 -1.11 3.68
C PHE A 55 0.47 -2.41 3.70
N PHE A 56 0.25 -3.27 2.72
CA PHE A 56 0.75 -4.65 2.72
C PHE A 56 1.62 -4.99 1.51
N SER A 57 1.50 -4.25 0.41
CA SER A 57 2.29 -4.47 -0.82
C SER A 57 2.90 -3.16 -1.35
N HIS A 58 3.90 -3.30 -2.21
CA HIS A 58 4.59 -2.20 -2.87
C HIS A 58 5.09 -2.58 -4.27
N ARG A 59 5.60 -1.58 -5.00
CA ARG A 59 6.50 -1.70 -6.15
C ARG A 59 7.68 -0.77 -5.91
N ASP A 60 8.90 -1.27 -6.06
CA ASP A 60 10.16 -0.50 -6.00
C ASP A 60 10.36 0.37 -4.74
N LEU A 61 9.85 -0.09 -3.58
CA LEU A 61 10.03 0.58 -2.29
C LEU A 61 11.46 0.42 -1.76
N ASP A 62 12.05 -0.73 -2.01
CA ASP A 62 13.48 -0.97 -1.83
C ASP A 62 14.33 0.03 -2.63
N TRP A 63 14.01 0.20 -3.91
CA TRP A 63 14.72 1.14 -4.79
C TRP A 63 14.59 2.59 -4.34
N ILE A 64 13.39 3.05 -3.96
CA ILE A 64 13.22 4.44 -3.49
C ILE A 64 13.98 4.68 -2.17
N LEU A 65 14.06 3.68 -1.29
CA LEU A 65 14.85 3.74 -0.07
C LEU A 65 16.35 3.81 -0.38
N ASP A 66 16.84 3.05 -1.36
CA ASP A 66 18.24 3.14 -1.82
C ASP A 66 18.55 4.55 -2.36
N MET A 67 17.64 5.12 -3.15
CA MET A 67 17.79 6.49 -3.68
C MET A 67 17.80 7.54 -2.57
N TYR A 68 16.91 7.41 -1.58
CA TYR A 68 16.88 8.28 -0.42
C TYR A 68 18.18 8.18 0.39
N GLU A 69 18.68 6.97 0.64
CA GLU A 69 19.94 6.71 1.34
C GLU A 69 21.15 7.25 0.58
N ALA A 70 21.09 7.31 -0.75
CA ALA A 70 22.08 7.96 -1.60
C ALA A 70 21.94 9.51 -1.66
N GLY A 71 21.07 10.11 -0.85
CA GLY A 71 20.85 11.55 -0.80
C GLY A 71 20.05 12.12 -1.97
N ARG A 72 19.41 11.26 -2.78
CA ARG A 72 18.52 11.70 -3.87
C ARG A 72 17.16 12.11 -3.30
N ARG A 73 16.58 13.13 -3.90
CA ARG A 73 15.23 13.59 -3.57
C ARG A 73 14.21 12.85 -4.42
N PHE A 74 13.05 12.60 -3.84
CA PHE A 74 11.87 12.08 -4.53
C PHE A 74 10.64 12.89 -4.14
N VAL A 75 9.53 12.68 -4.84
CA VAL A 75 8.26 13.34 -4.60
C VAL A 75 7.20 12.31 -4.24
N LEU A 76 6.22 12.72 -3.42
CA LEU A 76 5.04 11.94 -3.14
C LEU A 76 3.90 12.40 -4.04
N TYR A 77 3.11 11.45 -4.56
CA TYR A 77 1.95 11.72 -5.39
C TYR A 77 0.81 10.79 -4.99
N THR A 78 -0.36 11.36 -4.73
CA THR A 78 -1.63 10.66 -4.47
C THR A 78 -2.78 11.45 -5.11
N GLY A 79 -3.96 10.85 -5.22
CA GLY A 79 -5.08 11.45 -5.94
C GLY A 79 -6.46 11.05 -5.42
N ARG A 80 -7.48 11.78 -5.86
CA ARG A 80 -8.89 11.56 -5.50
C ARG A 80 -9.80 11.87 -6.68
N GLY A 81 -10.66 10.92 -7.05
CA GLY A 81 -11.78 11.18 -7.95
C GLY A 81 -12.93 11.90 -7.22
N PRO A 82 -13.37 13.09 -7.66
CA PRO A 82 -14.41 13.87 -6.96
C PRO A 82 -15.83 13.37 -7.30
N SER A 83 -16.19 12.18 -6.83
CA SER A 83 -17.48 11.52 -7.15
C SER A 83 -18.60 11.75 -6.11
N GLY A 84 -18.33 12.47 -5.02
CA GLY A 84 -19.28 12.71 -3.93
C GLY A 84 -18.59 12.95 -2.58
N PRO A 85 -19.36 12.96 -1.47
CA PRO A 85 -18.81 13.16 -0.12
C PRO A 85 -17.70 12.17 0.24
N VAL A 86 -16.78 12.62 1.07
CA VAL A 86 -15.66 11.82 1.58
C VAL A 86 -16.13 10.98 2.77
N HIS A 87 -15.63 9.75 2.87
CA HIS A 87 -15.87 8.84 3.99
C HIS A 87 -14.53 8.34 4.51
N ILE A 88 -14.52 7.67 5.67
CA ILE A 88 -13.28 7.29 6.38
C ILE A 88 -12.28 6.50 5.51
N GLY A 89 -12.75 5.62 4.63
CA GLY A 89 -11.87 4.87 3.71
C GLY A 89 -11.05 5.77 2.77
N HIS A 90 -11.58 6.92 2.36
CA HIS A 90 -10.88 7.88 1.50
C HIS A 90 -9.77 8.64 2.24
N LEU A 91 -9.76 8.63 3.57
CA LEU A 91 -8.74 9.30 4.38
C LEU A 91 -7.49 8.43 4.58
N ILE A 92 -7.57 7.11 4.37
CA ILE A 92 -6.43 6.20 4.63
C ILE A 92 -5.17 6.53 3.81
N PRO A 93 -5.26 6.92 2.52
CA PRO A 93 -4.09 7.27 1.72
C PRO A 93 -3.55 8.71 1.92
N TRP A 94 -4.17 9.51 2.79
CA TRP A 94 -3.81 10.92 3.06
C TRP A 94 -3.26 11.07 4.48
#